data_AF-A0A353ZHG2-F1
#
_entry.id   AF-A0A353ZHG2-F1
#
_cell.length_a   1.000
_cell.length_b   1.000
_cell.length_c   1.000
_cell.angle_alpha   90.00
_cell.angle_beta   90.00
_cell.angle_gamma   90.00
#
_symmetry.space_group_name_H-M   'P 1'
#
loop_
_entity.id
_entity.type
_entity.pdbx_description
1 polymer ?
#
loop_
_entity_poly.entity_id
_entity_poly.type
_entity_poly.pdbx_seq_one_letter_code
_entity_poly.pdbx_strand_id
1 'polypeptide(L)'
;MSTAMELYDEATKLKGAGKLAEAVEKLQAALQVDPGHVLTHSALGVILQKLGRNEEAITHAKKVCELEPNDAFSFTQLSVICQRCGKIPEAEAAMAQAHVLQGRRPH
;
A
#
# COMPACT_ATOMS: atom_id res chain seq x y z
N MET A 1 -7.19 -21.59 11.47
CA MET A 1 -6.15 -20.95 10.63
C MET A 1 -6.58 -19.51 10.50
N SER A 2 -5.80 -18.56 11.01
CA SER A 2 -6.14 -17.14 10.88
C SER A 2 -6.11 -16.74 9.41
N THR A 3 -7.17 -16.11 8.93
CA THR A 3 -7.25 -15.66 7.54
C THR A 3 -6.35 -14.45 7.30
N ALA A 4 -5.97 -14.19 6.05
CA ALA A 4 -5.22 -12.98 5.70
C ALA A 4 -5.94 -11.69 6.16
N MET A 5 -7.27 -11.71 6.16
CA MET A 5 -8.10 -10.60 6.62
C MET A 5 -8.06 -10.39 8.14
N GLU A 6 -8.05 -11.47 8.94
CA GLU A 6 -7.88 -11.36 10.40
C GLU A 6 -6.50 -10.80 10.77
N LEU A 7 -5.45 -11.28 10.11
CA LEU A 7 -4.08 -10.78 10.31
C LEU A 7 -3.95 -9.30 9.92
N TYR A 8 -4.65 -8.88 8.87
CA TYR A 8 -4.75 -7.48 8.47
C TYR A 8 -5.47 -6.60 9.50
N ASP A 9 -6.57 -7.08 10.09
CA ASP A 9 -7.30 -6.35 11.14
C ASP A 9 -6.43 -6.17 12.39
N GLU A 10 -5.75 -7.24 12.82
CA GLU A 10 -4.77 -7.19 13.92
C GLU A 10 -3.65 -6.18 13.64
N ALA A 11 -3.08 -6.20 12.44
CA ALA A 11 -2.06 -5.23 12.04
C ALA A 11 -2.57 -3.79 12.05
N THR A 12 -3.83 -3.57 11.66
CA THR A 12 -4.45 -2.25 11.67
C THR A 12 -4.63 -1.73 13.09
N LYS A 13 -5.02 -2.59 14.03
CA LYS A 13 -5.08 -2.27 15.47
C LYS A 13 -3.70 -1.92 16.02
N LEU A 14 -2.67 -2.72 15.70
CA LEU A 14 -1.29 -2.46 16.10
C LEU A 14 -0.76 -1.13 15.53
N LYS A 15 -1.08 -0.82 14.27
CA LYS A 15 -0.77 0.47 13.64
C LYS A 15 -1.40 1.64 14.40
N GLY A 16 -2.65 1.50 14.84
CA GLY A 16 -3.36 2.50 15.65
C GLY A 16 -2.72 2.68 17.04
N ALA A 17 -2.19 1.61 17.62
CA ALA A 17 -1.46 1.62 18.88
C ALA A 17 0.00 2.14 18.77
N GLY A 18 0.46 2.52 17.58
CA GLY A 18 1.85 2.94 17.33
C GLY A 18 2.86 1.79 17.24
N LYS A 19 2.41 0.54 17.35
CA LYS A 19 3.22 -0.68 17.24
C LYS A 19 3.46 -1.05 15.77
N LEU A 20 4.17 -0.18 15.06
CA LEU A 20 4.39 -0.31 13.61
C LEU A 20 5.18 -1.58 13.24
N ALA A 21 6.18 -1.97 14.04
CA ALA A 21 6.98 -3.16 13.78
C ALA A 21 6.14 -4.45 13.85
N GLU A 22 5.38 -4.64 14.94
CA GLU A 22 4.48 -5.80 15.10
C GLU A 22 3.41 -5.84 13.99
N ALA A 23 2.92 -4.67 13.56
CA ALA A 23 1.97 -4.58 12.46
C ALA A 23 2.58 -5.08 11.13
N VAL A 24 3.86 -4.78 10.85
CA VAL A 24 4.55 -5.31 9.67
C VAL A 24 4.62 -6.83 9.72
N GLU A 25 4.98 -7.42 10.86
CA GLU A 25 5.05 -8.88 11.01
C GLU A 25 3.70 -9.54 10.75
N LYS A 26 2.61 -8.96 11.28
CA LYS A 26 1.25 -9.45 11.05
C LYS A 26 0.82 -9.34 9.59
N LEU A 27 1.16 -8.24 8.91
CA LEU A 27 0.88 -8.07 7.48
C LEU A 27 1.71 -9.02 6.62
N GLN A 28 2.97 -9.29 6.98
CA GLN A 28 3.78 -10.29 6.29
C GLN A 28 3.18 -11.68 6.45
N ALA A 29 2.72 -12.05 7.64
CA ALA A 29 1.97 -13.29 7.84
C ALA A 29 0.70 -13.32 7.00
N ALA A 30 -0.02 -12.20 6.87
CA ALA A 30 -1.18 -12.10 5.99
C ALA A 30 -0.81 -12.36 4.51
N LEU A 31 0.34 -11.87 4.05
CA LEU A 31 0.86 -12.15 2.70
C LEU A 31 1.31 -13.60 2.50
N GLN A 32 1.74 -14.29 3.56
CA GLN A 32 2.04 -15.72 3.49
C GLN A 32 0.76 -16.55 3.27
N VAL A 33 -0.37 -16.08 3.81
CA VAL A 33 -1.68 -16.72 3.61
C VAL A 33 -2.26 -16.33 2.25
N ASP A 34 -2.25 -15.03 1.92
CA ASP A 34 -2.73 -14.50 0.66
C ASP A 34 -1.74 -13.45 0.10
N PRO A 35 -0.84 -13.87 -0.81
CA PRO A 35 0.15 -12.98 -1.40
C PRO A 35 -0.44 -11.99 -2.41
N GLY A 36 -1.72 -12.11 -2.75
CA GLY A 36 -2.45 -11.21 -3.65
C GLY A 36 -3.30 -10.17 -2.91
N HIS A 37 -3.25 -10.13 -1.57
CA HIS A 37 -4.14 -9.29 -0.80
C HIS A 37 -3.74 -7.80 -0.87
N VAL A 38 -4.44 -7.07 -1.73
CA VAL A 38 -4.23 -5.65 -2.04
C VAL A 38 -4.19 -4.77 -0.79
N LEU A 39 -5.12 -5.00 0.14
CA LEU A 39 -5.20 -4.23 1.39
C LEU A 39 -3.95 -4.42 2.25
N THR A 40 -3.41 -5.64 2.32
CA THR A 40 -2.18 -5.92 3.07
C THR A 40 -0.99 -5.17 2.48
N HIS A 41 -0.82 -5.19 1.16
CA HIS A 41 0.23 -4.42 0.50
C HIS A 41 0.08 -2.91 0.71
N SER A 42 -1.14 -2.39 0.65
CA SER A 42 -1.43 -0.97 0.93
C SER A 42 -1.04 -0.59 2.35
N ALA A 43 -1.42 -1.40 3.35
CA ALA A 43 -1.07 -1.16 4.74
C ALA A 43 0.44 -1.25 4.99
N LEU A 44 1.13 -2.23 4.39
CA LEU A 44 2.59 -2.33 4.45
C LEU A 44 3.25 -1.09 3.89
N GLY A 45 2.82 -0.62 2.71
CA GLY A 45 3.34 0.60 2.10
C GLY A 45 3.28 1.81 3.04
N VAL A 46 2.14 2.04 3.67
CA VAL A 46 1.96 3.15 4.62
C VAL A 46 2.80 2.98 5.88
N ILE A 47 2.87 1.77 6.43
CA ILE A 47 3.62 1.51 7.68
C ILE A 47 5.13 1.60 7.45
N LEU A 48 5.63 1.01 6.36
CA LEU A 48 7.05 1.07 5.98
C LEU A 48 7.50 2.50 5.71
N GLN A 49 6.64 3.30 5.05
CA GLN A 49 6.90 4.72 4.84
C GLN A 49 6.99 5.49 6.16
N LYS A 50 6.18 5.16 7.17
CA LYS A 50 6.32 5.72 8.53
C LYS A 50 7.58 5.27 9.26
N LEU A 51 8.05 4.05 8.99
CA LEU A 51 9.29 3.51 9.53
C LEU A 51 10.55 4.05 8.81
N GLY A 52 10.40 4.89 7.79
CA GLY A 52 11.51 5.40 6.97
C GLY A 52 12.03 4.40 5.94
N ARG A 53 11.39 3.24 5.79
CA ARG A 53 11.72 2.20 4.80
C ARG A 53 11.08 2.53 3.46
N ASN A 54 11.58 3.59 2.85
CA ASN A 54 11.01 4.22 1.66
C ASN A 54 10.98 3.29 0.43
N GLU A 55 12.06 2.55 0.19
CA GLU A 55 12.15 1.66 -0.99
C GLU A 55 11.16 0.49 -0.91
N GLU A 56 11.05 -0.14 0.26
CA GLU A 56 10.08 -1.21 0.50
C GLU A 56 8.64 -0.69 0.41
N ALA A 57 8.39 0.51 0.93
CA ALA A 57 7.07 1.14 0.85
C ALA A 57 6.62 1.34 -0.60
N ILE A 58 7.50 1.87 -1.44
CA ILE A 58 7.23 2.07 -2.88
C ILE A 58 7.02 0.73 -3.57
N THR A 59 7.82 -0.29 -3.23
CA THR A 59 7.69 -1.63 -3.83
C THR A 59 6.30 -2.22 -3.56
N HIS A 60 5.82 -2.15 -2.32
CA HIS A 60 4.46 -2.63 -2.00
C HIS A 60 3.36 -1.79 -2.63
N ALA A 61 3.53 -0.47 -2.69
CA ALA A 61 2.57 0.41 -3.36
C ALA A 61 2.49 0.16 -4.87
N LYS A 62 3.62 -0.14 -5.53
CA LYS A 62 3.65 -0.58 -6.92
C LYS A 62 2.90 -1.89 -7.09
N LYS A 63 3.06 -2.83 -6.15
CA LYS A 63 2.34 -4.10 -6.19
C LYS A 63 0.83 -3.94 -6.10
N VAL A 64 0.35 -3.01 -5.30
CA VAL A 64 -1.08 -2.63 -5.25
C VAL A 64 -1.57 -2.16 -6.62
N CYS A 65 -0.80 -1.30 -7.31
CA CYS A 65 -1.14 -0.84 -8.66
C CYS A 65 -1.05 -1.95 -9.71
N GLU A 66 -0.15 -2.93 -9.55
CA GLU A 66 -0.09 -4.11 -10.43
C GLU A 66 -1.31 -5.02 -10.25
N LEU A 67 -1.80 -5.16 -9.02
CA LEU A 67 -2.98 -5.96 -8.68
C LEU A 67 -4.29 -5.27 -9.11
N GLU A 68 -4.36 -3.95 -8.94
CA GLU A 68 -5.51 -3.13 -9.33
C GLU A 68 -5.13 -2.04 -10.35
N PRO A 69 -4.80 -2.41 -11.60
CA PRO A 69 -4.31 -1.46 -12.61
C PRO A 69 -5.38 -0.48 -13.12
N ASN A 70 -6.66 -0.73 -12.82
CA ASN A 70 -7.77 0.14 -13.17
C ASN A 70 -8.29 0.98 -11.99
N ASP A 71 -7.68 0.84 -10.81
CA ASP A 71 -8.10 1.57 -9.63
C ASP A 71 -7.29 2.85 -9.45
N ALA A 72 -7.93 4.00 -9.67
CA ALA A 72 -7.27 5.29 -9.49
C ALA A 72 -6.80 5.54 -8.04
N PHE A 73 -7.47 4.94 -7.05
CA PHE A 73 -7.11 5.09 -5.65
C PHE A 73 -5.75 4.44 -5.35
N SER A 74 -5.47 3.28 -5.93
CA SER A 74 -4.17 2.59 -5.89
C SER A 74 -3.02 3.46 -6.38
N PHE A 75 -3.17 4.09 -7.55
CA PHE A 75 -2.17 5.03 -8.08
C PHE A 75 -2.02 6.29 -7.24
N THR A 76 -3.11 6.76 -6.62
CA THR A 76 -3.07 7.89 -5.68
C THR A 76 -2.29 7.53 -4.43
N GLN A 77 -2.45 6.32 -3.89
CA GLN A 77 -1.65 5.87 -2.75
C GLN A 77 -0.17 5.76 -3.10
N LEU A 78 0.16 5.23 -4.29
CA LEU A 78 1.53 5.18 -4.79
C LEU A 78 2.14 6.58 -4.89
N SER A 79 1.41 7.56 -5.44
CA SER A 79 1.92 8.93 -5.57
C SER A 79 2.20 9.57 -4.21
N VAL A 80 1.32 9.38 -3.23
CA VAL A 80 1.52 9.88 -1.86
C VAL A 80 2.73 9.23 -1.20
N ILE A 81 2.89 7.91 -1.32
CA ILE A 81 4.04 7.19 -0.75
C ILE A 81 5.34 7.69 -1.40
N CYS A 82 5.39 7.78 -2.73
CA CYS A 82 6.55 8.29 -3.46
C CYS A 82 6.92 9.72 -3.05
N GLN A 83 5.94 10.62 -2.91
CA GLN A 83 6.18 12.00 -2.44
C GLN A 83 6.84 12.02 -1.07
N ARG A 84 6.30 11.24 -0.12
CA ARG A 84 6.84 11.17 1.24
C ARG A 84 8.22 10.51 1.31
N CYS A 85 8.52 9.64 0.34
CA CYS A 85 9.83 9.02 0.18
C CYS A 85 10.84 9.93 -0.55
N GLY A 86 10.44 11.12 -1.02
CA GLY A 86 11.27 12.03 -1.81
C GLY A 86 11.45 11.62 -3.29
N LYS A 87 10.72 10.60 -3.75
CA LYS A 87 10.73 10.13 -5.14
C LYS A 87 9.70 10.90 -5.98
N ILE A 88 9.95 12.20 -6.13
CA ILE A 88 9.09 13.13 -6.89
C ILE A 88 8.76 12.63 -8.30
N PRO A 89 9.72 12.18 -9.14
CA PRO A 89 9.38 11.75 -10.50
C PRO A 89 8.44 10.53 -10.55
N GLU A 90 8.62 9.57 -9.63
CA GLU A 90 7.74 8.40 -9.53
C GLU A 90 6.35 8.78 -9.01
N ALA A 91 6.27 9.79 -8.14
CA ALA A 91 5.01 10.31 -7.66
C ALA A 91 4.21 11.01 -8.76
N GLU A 92 4.85 11.86 -9.56
CA GLU A 92 4.19 12.55 -10.68
C GLU A 92 3.67 11.56 -11.71
N ALA A 93 4.46 10.53 -12.04
CA ALA A 93 4.03 9.46 -12.92
C ALA A 93 2.79 8.72 -12.39
N ALA A 94 2.80 8.35 -11.10
CA ALA A 94 1.67 7.69 -10.46
C ALA A 94 0.42 8.59 -10.40
N MET A 95 0.60 9.87 -10.09
CA MET A 95 -0.50 10.86 -10.05
C MET A 95 -1.13 11.05 -11.43
N ALA A 96 -0.31 11.13 -12.48
CA ALA A 96 -0.78 11.22 -13.86
C ALA A 96 -1.64 10.00 -14.25
N GLN A 97 -1.20 8.78 -13.89
CA GLN A 97 -1.98 7.55 -14.10
C GLN A 97 -3.32 7.59 -13.34
N ALA A 98 -3.30 8.02 -12.07
CA ALA A 98 -4.52 8.17 -11.29
C ALA A 98 -5.52 9.11 -11.97
N HIS A 99 -5.09 10.28 -12.46
CA HIS A 99 -5.94 11.23 -13.17
C HIS A 99 -6.50 10.66 -14.48
N VAL A 100 -5.69 9.93 -15.25
CA VAL A 100 -6.14 9.26 -16.48
C VAL A 100 -7.25 8.25 -16.17
N LEU A 101 -7.11 7.48 -15.09
CA LEU A 101 -8.12 6.50 -14.67
C LEU A 101 -9.38 7.17 -14.11
N GLN A 102 -9.25 8.29 -13.39
CA GLN A 102 -10.41 9.07 -12.91
C GLN A 102 -11.19 9.68 -14.07
N GLY A 103 -10.51 10.27 -15.05
CA GLY A 103 -11.13 10.83 -16.26
C GLY A 103 -11.73 9.76 -17.18
N ARG A 104 -11.32 8.50 -17.03
CA ARG A 104 -11.86 7.34 -17.75
C ARG A 104 -13.11 6.73 -17.11
N ARG A 105 -13.54 7.13 -15.91
CA ARG A 105 -14.83 6.65 -15.36
C ARG A 105 -15.97 7.31 -16.13
N PRO A 106 -16.71 6.57 -16.98
CA PRO A 106 -17.92 7.11 -17.57
C PRO A 106 -18.95 7.33 -16.45
N HIS A 107 -19.65 8.46 -16.54
CA HIS A 107 -20.73 8.84 -15.64
C HIS A 107 -21.95 7.95 -15.84
#